data_AF-A0A0J9UUU1-F1
#
_entry.id   AF-A0A0J9UUU1-F1
#
_cell.length_a   1.000
_cell.length_b   1.000
_cell.length_c   1.000
_cell.angle_alpha   90.00
_cell.angle_beta   90.00
_cell.angle_gamma   90.00
#
_symmetry.space_group_name_H-M   'P 1'
#
loop_
_entity.id
_entity.type
_entity.pdbx_description
1 polymer ?
#
loop_
_entity_poly.entity_id
_entity_poly.type
_entity_poly.pdbx_seq_one_letter_code
_entity_poly.pdbx_strand_id
1 'polypeptide(L)'
;MTEKILDIEKWKTEYQFLENFWTTYNDFNKDVNVNDRNNYEVLCNNYILKEEDEDRSKNVDFCMKILRNLGYFSVERKFYEPTLERCNMLYYWIYNTIEKNKITSKIVNKCFEAYNSHMKGKPYKQNCSKLSYDVFSVEPKEMMLLDIFVYNTQNILDILKHKSDPDNIPWRKFICESVKTYEHIKDQYCPKPEINKHGSTCFKLSNFIDSYNIFRNNLNDLKFHIPSLDNIDDEFSVKCSQETNQLLNSDRARNPDATSRMGKGTADGDYDSRLAEVSRSSPEIVDSSMRKNITTTVGTLAGTSSILALLYKVYKNFNLNI
;
A
#
# COMPACT_ATOMS: atom_id res chain seq x y z
N MET A 1 6.17 15.40 -12.25
CA MET A 1 5.89 14.37 -11.23
C MET A 1 4.54 14.69 -10.61
N THR A 2 3.48 14.31 -11.33
CA THR A 2 2.08 14.73 -11.09
C THR A 2 1.18 13.51 -10.93
N GLU A 3 1.75 12.40 -10.45
CA GLU A 3 1.05 11.14 -10.16
C GLU A 3 0.83 10.98 -8.65
N LYS A 4 0.53 12.07 -7.92
CA LYS A 4 0.46 12.09 -6.44
C LYS A 4 -0.90 11.75 -5.83
N ILE A 5 -1.88 11.32 -6.62
CA ILE A 5 -3.17 10.79 -6.11
C ILE A 5 -3.40 9.39 -6.72
N LEU A 6 -3.83 8.41 -5.92
CA LEU A 6 -4.30 7.13 -6.46
C LEU A 6 -5.58 7.44 -7.25
N ASP A 7 -5.65 7.04 -8.51
CA ASP A 7 -6.88 7.23 -9.27
C ASP A 7 -7.90 6.18 -8.84
N ILE A 8 -8.69 6.54 -7.82
CA ILE A 8 -9.74 5.73 -7.23
C ILE A 8 -10.78 5.31 -8.29
N GLU A 9 -11.08 6.19 -9.25
CA GLU A 9 -12.03 5.88 -10.32
C GLU A 9 -11.45 4.83 -11.26
N LYS A 10 -10.16 4.94 -11.61
CA LYS A 10 -9.47 3.90 -12.37
C LYS A 10 -9.51 2.56 -11.63
N TRP A 11 -9.14 2.54 -10.35
CA TRP A 11 -9.15 1.30 -9.56
C TRP A 11 -10.53 0.69 -9.39
N LYS A 12 -11.59 1.49 -9.36
CA LYS A 12 -12.96 0.99 -9.33
C LYS A 12 -13.30 0.19 -10.60
N THR A 13 -12.79 0.60 -11.76
CA THR A 13 -12.99 -0.12 -13.03
C THR A 13 -12.10 -1.35 -13.15
N GLU A 14 -10.85 -1.25 -12.69
CA GLU A 14 -9.82 -2.28 -12.82
C GLU A 14 -10.00 -3.38 -11.77
N TYR A 15 -10.22 -3.01 -10.51
CA TYR A 15 -10.32 -3.93 -9.37
C TYR A 15 -11.74 -3.98 -8.82
N GLN A 16 -12.69 -4.43 -9.64
CA GLN A 16 -14.11 -4.53 -9.27
C GLN A 16 -14.34 -5.44 -8.05
N PHE A 17 -13.46 -6.43 -7.82
CA PHE A 17 -13.51 -7.29 -6.64
C PHE A 17 -13.28 -6.56 -5.30
N LEU A 18 -12.86 -5.28 -5.35
CA LEU A 18 -12.73 -4.40 -4.18
C LEU A 18 -14.01 -3.56 -3.93
N GLU A 19 -15.18 -3.99 -4.41
CA GLU A 19 -16.46 -3.27 -4.27
C GLU A 19 -16.76 -2.76 -2.84
N ASN A 20 -16.47 -3.59 -1.82
CA ASN A 20 -16.63 -3.22 -0.41
C ASN A 20 -15.78 -2.01 -0.03
N PHE A 21 -14.56 -1.94 -0.58
CA PHE A 21 -13.69 -0.80 -0.38
C PHE A 21 -14.31 0.48 -1.00
N TRP A 22 -14.72 0.41 -2.27
CA TRP A 22 -15.26 1.56 -3.00
C TRP A 22 -16.57 2.08 -2.40
N THR A 23 -17.45 1.17 -1.99
CA THR A 23 -18.74 1.52 -1.37
C THR A 23 -18.53 2.30 -0.08
N THR A 24 -17.63 1.81 0.78
CA THR A 24 -17.30 2.47 2.05
C THR A 24 -16.58 3.81 1.82
N TYR A 25 -15.68 3.90 0.83
CA TYR A 25 -15.00 5.14 0.49
C TYR A 25 -15.99 6.20 0.01
N ASN A 26 -16.93 5.83 -0.87
CA ASN A 26 -17.98 6.73 -1.35
C ASN A 26 -18.92 7.18 -0.24
N ASP A 27 -19.18 6.33 0.75
CA ASP A 27 -19.98 6.68 1.92
C ASP A 27 -19.37 7.80 2.76
N PHE A 28 -18.04 7.97 2.74
CA PHE A 28 -17.38 9.08 3.43
C PHE A 28 -17.67 10.44 2.80
N ASN A 29 -17.95 10.49 1.49
CA ASN A 29 -18.28 11.71 0.76
C ASN A 29 -19.72 12.19 1.00
N LYS A 30 -20.61 11.30 1.44
CA LYS A 30 -22.02 11.64 1.73
C LYS A 30 -22.07 12.74 2.80
N ASP A 31 -23.01 13.66 2.63
CA ASP A 31 -23.20 14.76 3.58
C ASP A 31 -23.71 14.27 4.95
N VAL A 32 -23.66 15.17 5.91
CA VAL A 32 -24.31 14.98 7.22
C VAL A 32 -25.83 14.96 7.03
N ASN A 33 -26.52 14.10 7.77
CA ASN A 33 -27.99 14.07 7.77
C ASN A 33 -28.55 15.45 8.15
N VAL A 34 -29.60 15.88 7.46
CA VAL A 34 -30.28 17.17 7.69
C VAL A 34 -30.63 17.37 9.18
N ASN A 35 -31.05 16.31 9.88
CA ASN A 35 -31.43 16.39 11.29
C ASN A 35 -30.26 16.68 12.22
N ASP A 36 -29.06 16.18 11.89
CA ASP A 36 -27.85 16.37 12.71
C ASP A 36 -27.00 17.54 12.21
N ARG A 37 -27.32 18.10 11.05
CA ARG A 37 -26.52 19.11 10.36
C ARG A 37 -26.22 20.30 11.27
N ASN A 38 -27.23 20.81 11.97
CA ASN A 38 -27.07 21.93 12.89
C ASN A 38 -26.08 21.63 14.03
N ASN A 39 -26.10 20.41 14.58
CA ASN A 39 -25.19 20.01 15.65
C ASN A 39 -23.74 19.97 15.18
N TYR A 40 -23.51 19.38 14.00
CA TYR A 40 -22.19 19.33 13.38
C TYR A 40 -21.72 20.72 12.95
N GLU A 41 -22.61 21.56 12.42
CA GLU A 41 -22.28 22.93 12.04
C GLU A 41 -21.87 23.74 13.25
N VAL A 42 -22.64 23.71 14.35
CA VAL A 42 -22.28 24.38 15.60
C VAL A 42 -20.94 23.88 16.13
N LEU A 43 -20.71 22.57 16.16
CA LEU A 43 -19.44 21.98 16.61
C LEU A 43 -18.25 22.46 15.75
N CYS A 44 -18.39 22.39 14.43
CA CYS A 44 -17.33 22.75 13.50
C CYS A 44 -17.09 24.26 13.44
N ASN A 45 -18.14 25.07 13.28
CA ASN A 45 -18.03 26.53 13.13
C ASN A 45 -17.68 27.27 14.41
N ASN A 46 -18.19 26.82 15.56
CA ASN A 46 -18.09 27.62 16.79
C ASN A 46 -17.00 27.11 17.74
N TYR A 47 -16.64 25.83 17.67
CA TYR A 47 -15.70 25.23 18.62
C TYR A 47 -14.38 24.79 17.98
N ILE A 48 -14.41 24.20 16.77
CA ILE A 48 -13.23 23.63 16.11
C ILE A 48 -12.54 24.67 15.23
N LEU A 49 -13.27 25.27 14.31
CA LEU A 49 -12.79 26.31 13.40
C LEU A 49 -12.99 27.66 14.08
N LYS A 50 -11.89 28.37 14.36
CA LYS A 50 -11.93 29.73 14.91
C LYS A 50 -11.74 30.71 13.76
N GLU A 51 -12.06 31.99 13.98
CA GLU A 51 -12.27 33.03 12.96
C GLU A 51 -11.15 33.25 11.90
N GLU A 52 -9.97 32.66 12.05
CA GLU A 52 -8.77 32.90 11.23
C GLU A 52 -8.55 31.90 10.06
N ASP A 53 -9.48 30.98 9.78
CA ASP A 53 -9.28 29.95 8.74
C ASP A 53 -9.79 30.44 7.34
N GLU A 54 -8.87 30.65 6.37
CA GLU A 54 -9.20 30.95 4.96
C GLU A 54 -10.05 29.83 4.32
N ASP A 55 -11.02 30.21 3.46
CA ASP A 55 -12.03 29.32 2.85
C ASP A 55 -12.91 28.55 3.87
N ARG A 56 -13.43 29.30 4.84
CA ARG A 56 -14.26 28.85 5.97
C ARG A 56 -15.34 27.83 5.58
N SER A 57 -16.08 28.06 4.49
CA SER A 57 -17.19 27.17 4.11
C SER A 57 -16.72 25.76 3.75
N LYS A 58 -15.60 25.61 3.03
CA LYS A 58 -15.06 24.29 2.67
C LYS A 58 -14.47 23.57 3.89
N ASN A 59 -13.84 24.32 4.78
CA ASN A 59 -13.25 23.80 6.01
C ASN A 59 -14.34 23.26 6.96
N VAL A 60 -15.49 23.94 7.03
CA VAL A 60 -16.66 23.51 7.82
C VAL A 60 -17.22 22.21 7.28
N ASP A 61 -17.50 22.12 5.97
CA ASP A 61 -18.03 20.89 5.37
C ASP A 61 -17.09 19.70 5.58
N PHE A 62 -15.78 19.92 5.40
CA PHE A 62 -14.78 18.88 5.64
C PHE A 62 -14.73 18.45 7.11
N CYS A 63 -14.73 19.39 8.05
CA CYS A 63 -14.81 19.10 9.48
C CYS A 63 -16.06 18.27 9.82
N MET A 64 -17.22 18.65 9.30
CA MET A 64 -18.49 17.97 9.55
C MET A 64 -18.44 16.53 9.05
N LYS A 65 -17.90 16.31 7.84
CA LYS A 65 -17.72 14.96 7.27
C LYS A 65 -16.75 14.11 8.08
N ILE A 66 -15.62 14.66 8.53
CA ILE A 66 -14.67 13.93 9.41
C ILE A 66 -15.39 13.44 10.68
N LEU A 67 -16.02 14.35 11.42
CA LEU A 67 -16.64 14.01 12.70
C LEU A 67 -17.83 13.06 12.54
N ARG A 68 -18.56 13.17 11.43
CA ARG A 68 -19.62 12.21 11.09
C ARG A 68 -19.06 10.83 10.80
N ASN A 69 -17.96 10.74 10.05
CA ASN A 69 -17.35 9.45 9.73
C ASN A 69 -16.61 8.82 10.92
N LEU A 70 -16.19 9.63 11.90
CA LEU A 70 -15.73 9.20 13.23
C LEU A 70 -16.88 8.84 14.19
N GLY A 71 -18.15 9.03 13.77
CA GLY A 71 -19.32 8.66 14.56
C GLY A 71 -19.57 9.55 15.78
N TYR A 72 -19.11 10.81 15.78
CA TYR A 72 -19.17 11.71 16.94
C TYR A 72 -20.58 11.81 17.57
N PHE A 73 -21.63 11.97 16.77
CA PHE A 73 -23.02 12.01 17.24
C PHE A 73 -23.80 10.72 16.92
N SER A 74 -23.12 9.68 16.44
CA SER A 74 -23.83 8.47 16.02
C SER A 74 -24.24 7.61 17.19
N VAL A 75 -25.43 7.02 17.09
CA VAL A 75 -25.95 5.99 18.00
C VAL A 75 -25.75 4.57 17.46
N GLU A 76 -25.30 4.42 16.21
CA GLU A 76 -25.02 3.11 15.63
C GLU A 76 -23.58 2.69 15.90
N ARG A 77 -23.41 1.53 16.52
CA ARG A 77 -22.10 1.00 16.94
C ARG A 77 -21.05 0.99 15.83
N LYS A 78 -21.44 0.64 14.62
CA LYS A 78 -20.54 0.59 13.45
C LYS A 78 -19.87 1.93 13.11
N PHE A 79 -20.41 3.05 13.61
CA PHE A 79 -19.89 4.39 13.37
C PHE A 79 -19.09 4.95 14.55
N TYR A 80 -19.56 4.80 15.79
CA TYR A 80 -18.83 5.32 16.98
C TYR A 80 -17.77 4.34 17.51
N GLU A 81 -17.83 3.06 17.10
CA GLU A 81 -16.81 2.04 17.33
C GLU A 81 -16.43 1.40 15.98
N PRO A 82 -15.87 2.19 15.03
CA PRO A 82 -15.53 1.71 13.71
C PRO A 82 -14.40 0.68 13.79
N THR A 83 -14.31 -0.22 12.82
CA THR A 83 -13.19 -1.17 12.75
C THR A 83 -11.89 -0.47 12.34
N LEU A 84 -10.73 -1.10 12.58
CA LEU A 84 -9.43 -0.53 12.20
C LEU A 84 -9.32 -0.32 10.69
N GLU A 85 -9.95 -1.19 9.91
CA GLU A 85 -9.97 -1.13 8.45
C GLU A 85 -10.77 0.07 7.98
N ARG A 86 -11.96 0.30 8.55
CA ARG A 86 -12.74 1.52 8.30
C ARG A 86 -11.95 2.78 8.65
N CYS A 87 -11.16 2.76 9.73
CA CYS A 87 -10.28 3.88 10.08
C CYS A 87 -9.19 4.12 9.03
N ASN A 88 -8.49 3.08 8.57
CA ASN A 88 -7.47 3.21 7.51
C ASN A 88 -8.07 3.78 6.22
N MET A 89 -9.26 3.32 5.82
CA MET A 89 -9.97 3.86 4.65
C MET A 89 -10.38 5.32 4.86
N LEU A 90 -10.81 5.69 6.07
CA LEU A 90 -11.11 7.07 6.42
C LEU A 90 -9.85 7.95 6.35
N TYR A 91 -8.70 7.48 6.86
CA TYR A 91 -7.44 8.23 6.79
C TYR A 91 -7.03 8.52 5.35
N TYR A 92 -7.19 7.53 4.48
CA TYR A 92 -6.94 7.69 3.06
C TYR A 92 -7.89 8.72 2.42
N TRP A 93 -9.18 8.67 2.76
CA TRP A 93 -10.16 9.66 2.30
C TRP A 93 -9.80 11.08 2.77
N ILE A 94 -9.44 11.25 4.05
CA ILE A 94 -9.00 12.54 4.61
C ILE A 94 -7.78 13.06 3.85
N TYR A 95 -6.76 12.22 3.66
CA TYR A 95 -5.54 12.60 2.95
C TYR A 95 -5.81 13.08 1.52
N ASN A 96 -6.57 12.30 0.73
CA ASN A 96 -6.93 12.70 -0.63
C ASN A 96 -7.74 13.99 -0.67
N THR A 97 -8.64 14.18 0.30
CA THR A 97 -9.46 15.39 0.37
C THR A 97 -8.59 16.60 0.64
N ILE A 98 -7.59 16.48 1.53
CA ILE A 98 -6.58 17.52 1.77
C ILE A 98 -5.83 17.84 0.47
N GLU A 99 -5.25 16.83 -0.18
CA GLU A 99 -4.45 17.02 -1.40
C GLU A 99 -5.26 17.62 -2.54
N LYS A 100 -6.46 17.10 -2.80
CA LYS A 100 -7.34 17.53 -3.90
C LYS A 100 -7.87 18.93 -3.70
N ASN A 101 -8.33 19.26 -2.50
CA ASN A 101 -9.00 20.53 -2.21
C ASN A 101 -8.04 21.59 -1.66
N LYS A 102 -6.75 21.27 -1.51
CA LYS A 102 -5.72 22.13 -0.91
C LYS A 102 -6.11 22.65 0.47
N ILE A 103 -6.75 21.79 1.27
CA ILE A 103 -7.22 22.12 2.62
C ILE A 103 -6.06 22.00 3.63
N THR A 104 -6.02 22.87 4.65
CA THR A 104 -4.99 22.78 5.69
C THR A 104 -5.20 21.54 6.58
N SER A 105 -4.14 20.73 6.75
CA SER A 105 -4.13 19.56 7.65
C SER A 105 -4.41 19.89 9.13
N LYS A 106 -4.26 21.17 9.53
CA LYS A 106 -4.62 21.71 10.85
C LYS A 106 -6.06 21.39 11.24
N ILE A 107 -7.00 21.37 10.29
CA ILE A 107 -8.41 21.07 10.55
C ILE A 107 -8.58 19.63 11.02
N VAL A 108 -7.83 18.69 10.42
CA VAL A 108 -7.85 17.27 10.81
C VAL A 108 -7.38 17.11 12.25
N ASN A 109 -6.30 17.82 12.64
CA ASN A 109 -5.81 17.79 14.02
C ASN A 109 -6.89 18.23 15.01
N LYS A 110 -7.51 19.38 14.76
CA LYS A 110 -8.59 19.91 15.61
C LYS A 110 -9.80 18.97 15.68
N CYS A 111 -10.17 18.33 14.56
CA CYS A 111 -11.25 17.35 14.54
C CYS A 111 -10.94 16.13 15.43
N PHE A 112 -9.71 15.59 15.34
CA PHE A 112 -9.30 14.48 16.20
C PHE A 112 -9.19 14.89 17.67
N GLU A 113 -8.75 16.11 18.00
CA GLU A 113 -8.76 16.62 19.37
C GLU A 113 -10.18 16.64 19.95
N ALA A 114 -11.14 17.20 19.20
CA ALA A 114 -12.54 17.22 19.59
C ALA A 114 -13.11 15.80 19.78
N TYR A 115 -12.84 14.90 18.82
CA TYR A 115 -13.26 13.50 18.88
C TYR A 115 -12.64 12.76 20.08
N ASN A 116 -11.33 12.89 20.31
CA ASN A 116 -10.66 12.25 21.45
C ASN A 116 -11.24 12.73 22.78
N SER A 117 -11.49 14.03 22.90
CA SER A 117 -12.11 14.62 24.09
C SER A 117 -13.50 14.03 24.33
N HIS A 118 -14.30 13.88 23.26
CA HIS A 118 -15.64 13.29 23.32
C HIS A 118 -15.64 11.79 23.66
N MET A 119 -14.63 11.05 23.22
CA MET A 119 -14.51 9.61 23.50
C MET A 119 -13.98 9.32 24.90
N LYS A 120 -13.34 10.30 25.55
CA LYS A 120 -12.76 10.14 26.89
C LYS A 120 -13.82 9.72 27.91
N GLY A 121 -13.59 8.59 28.59
CA GLY A 121 -14.50 8.05 29.61
C GLY A 121 -15.67 7.24 29.06
N LYS A 122 -15.81 7.11 27.74
CA LYS A 122 -16.77 6.18 27.14
C LYS A 122 -16.22 4.74 27.19
N PRO A 123 -17.08 3.72 27.34
CA PRO A 123 -16.65 2.32 27.42
C PRO A 123 -16.27 1.71 26.06
N TYR A 124 -16.19 2.52 24.99
CA TYR A 124 -16.02 2.05 23.61
C TYR A 124 -14.54 2.04 23.20
N LYS A 125 -14.17 1.09 22.33
CA LYS A 125 -12.81 1.04 21.79
C LYS A 125 -12.61 2.15 20.75
N GLN A 126 -11.70 3.06 21.04
CA GLN A 126 -11.32 4.11 20.11
C GLN A 126 -10.32 3.59 19.06
N ASN A 127 -10.81 2.88 18.04
CA ASN A 127 -9.95 2.33 16.98
C ASN A 127 -9.36 3.41 16.07
N CYS A 128 -10.14 4.44 15.72
CA CYS A 128 -9.62 5.57 14.94
C CYS A 128 -8.90 6.53 15.89
N SER A 129 -7.58 6.69 15.74
CA SER A 129 -6.79 7.64 16.52
C SER A 129 -6.03 8.63 15.64
N LYS A 130 -5.68 9.78 16.23
CA LYS A 130 -4.79 10.77 15.59
C LYS A 130 -3.42 10.18 15.28
N LEU A 131 -2.85 9.44 16.25
CA LEU A 131 -1.56 8.78 16.08
C LEU A 131 -1.57 7.83 14.88
N SER A 132 -2.59 7.00 14.75
CA SER A 132 -2.75 6.08 13.62
C SER A 132 -2.87 6.82 12.28
N TYR A 133 -3.56 7.97 12.27
CA TYR A 133 -3.62 8.85 11.09
C TYR A 133 -2.24 9.45 10.73
N ASP A 134 -1.48 9.94 11.72
CA ASP A 134 -0.17 10.54 11.48
C ASP A 134 0.81 9.54 10.86
N VAL A 135 0.81 8.31 11.38
CA VAL A 135 1.60 7.20 10.81
C VAL A 135 1.17 6.89 9.38
N PHE A 136 -0.14 6.84 9.14
CA PHE A 136 -0.69 6.60 7.81
C PHE A 136 -0.30 7.70 6.81
N SER A 137 -0.27 8.96 7.25
CA SER A 137 -0.02 10.12 6.39
C SER A 137 1.40 10.29 5.87
N VAL A 138 2.35 9.44 6.28
CA VAL A 138 3.75 9.49 5.81
C VAL A 138 3.86 9.02 4.36
N GLU A 139 3.28 7.86 4.02
CA GLU A 139 3.18 7.31 2.66
C GLU A 139 1.77 6.75 2.43
N PRO A 140 0.77 7.64 2.32
CA PRO A 140 -0.63 7.29 2.48
C PRO A 140 -1.18 6.42 1.35
N LYS A 141 -0.61 6.47 0.14
CA LYS A 141 -1.08 5.61 -0.96
C LYS A 141 -0.56 4.20 -0.82
N GLU A 142 0.73 4.09 -0.55
CA GLU A 142 1.45 2.85 -0.37
C GLU A 142 0.84 2.12 0.83
N MET A 143 0.62 2.84 1.93
CA MET A 143 -0.03 2.30 3.12
C MET A 143 -1.48 1.88 2.86
N MET A 144 -2.24 2.66 2.10
CA MET A 144 -3.60 2.30 1.69
C MET A 144 -3.62 1.01 0.87
N LEU A 145 -2.77 0.88 -0.14
CA LEU A 145 -2.73 -0.31 -0.99
C LEU A 145 -2.46 -1.57 -0.15
N LEU A 146 -1.50 -1.52 0.77
CA LEU A 146 -1.21 -2.64 1.68
C LEU A 146 -2.39 -2.91 2.64
N ASP A 147 -3.00 -1.88 3.23
CA ASP A 147 -4.15 -2.03 4.13
C ASP A 147 -5.38 -2.62 3.39
N ILE A 148 -5.59 -2.27 2.11
CA ILE A 148 -6.64 -2.85 1.26
C ILE A 148 -6.39 -4.32 0.99
N PHE A 149 -5.16 -4.69 0.66
CA PHE A 149 -4.81 -6.08 0.46
C PHE A 149 -5.11 -6.91 1.72
N VAL A 150 -4.65 -6.45 2.89
CA VAL A 150 -4.91 -7.12 4.17
C VAL A 150 -6.42 -7.28 4.41
N TYR A 151 -7.19 -6.19 4.26
CA TYR A 151 -8.63 -6.22 4.49
C TYR A 151 -9.39 -7.16 3.53
N ASN A 152 -9.00 -7.18 2.26
CA ASN A 152 -9.69 -7.96 1.24
C ASN A 152 -9.10 -9.35 1.02
N THR A 153 -8.10 -9.76 1.82
CA THR A 153 -7.40 -11.05 1.66
C THR A 153 -8.37 -12.22 1.57
N GLN A 154 -9.34 -12.32 2.49
CA GLN A 154 -10.31 -13.41 2.48
C GLN A 154 -11.26 -13.34 1.27
N ASN A 155 -11.76 -12.13 0.95
CA ASN A 155 -12.63 -11.92 -0.20
C ASN A 155 -11.94 -12.33 -1.52
N ILE A 156 -10.66 -11.95 -1.67
CA ILE A 156 -9.85 -12.32 -2.83
C ILE A 156 -9.68 -13.84 -2.89
N LEU A 157 -9.38 -14.51 -1.77
CA LEU A 157 -9.29 -15.98 -1.73
C LEU A 157 -10.60 -16.66 -2.16
N ASP A 158 -11.73 -16.20 -1.63
CA ASP A 158 -13.03 -16.79 -1.91
C ASP A 158 -13.40 -16.62 -3.39
N ILE A 159 -13.15 -15.43 -3.95
CA ILE A 159 -13.34 -15.17 -5.38
C ILE A 159 -12.48 -16.10 -6.24
N LEU A 160 -11.21 -16.29 -5.88
CA LEU A 160 -10.29 -17.13 -6.66
C LEU A 160 -10.61 -18.63 -6.56
N LYS A 161 -11.16 -19.10 -5.42
CA LYS A 161 -11.57 -20.50 -5.23
C LYS A 161 -12.83 -20.87 -6.04
N HIS A 162 -13.73 -19.92 -6.25
CA HIS A 162 -15.03 -20.17 -6.89
C HIS A 162 -15.09 -19.85 -8.39
N LYS A 163 -14.04 -19.25 -8.96
CA LYS A 163 -13.98 -18.91 -10.38
C LYS A 163 -13.35 -20.01 -11.22
N SER A 164 -13.99 -20.35 -12.33
CA SER A 164 -13.49 -21.30 -13.32
C SER A 164 -12.25 -20.81 -14.09
N ASP A 165 -12.10 -19.49 -14.21
CA ASP A 165 -10.96 -18.84 -14.86
C ASP A 165 -10.53 -17.60 -14.05
N PRO A 166 -9.60 -17.78 -13.09
CA PRO A 166 -9.04 -16.69 -12.30
C PRO A 166 -8.28 -15.63 -13.10
N ASP A 167 -7.80 -15.95 -14.31
CA ASP A 167 -6.98 -15.03 -15.12
C ASP A 167 -7.80 -13.88 -15.72
N ASN A 168 -9.13 -14.04 -15.81
CA ASN A 168 -10.05 -12.96 -16.17
C ASN A 168 -10.26 -11.91 -15.07
N ILE A 169 -9.65 -12.10 -13.89
CA ILE A 169 -9.64 -11.11 -12.82
C ILE A 169 -8.22 -10.53 -12.74
N PRO A 170 -8.05 -9.21 -12.66
CA PRO A 170 -6.73 -8.60 -12.46
C PRO A 170 -6.23 -8.74 -11.01
N TRP A 171 -6.50 -9.87 -10.36
CA TRP A 171 -6.08 -10.17 -8.99
C TRP A 171 -4.56 -10.19 -8.90
N ARG A 172 -3.91 -10.90 -9.84
CA ARG A 172 -2.46 -11.06 -9.85
C ARG A 172 -1.77 -9.72 -10.01
N LYS A 173 -2.30 -8.84 -10.86
CA LYS A 173 -1.82 -7.46 -10.99
C LYS A 173 -1.87 -6.73 -9.65
N PHE A 174 -3.02 -6.75 -8.99
CA PHE A 174 -3.19 -6.13 -7.67
C PHE A 174 -2.22 -6.70 -6.61
N ILE A 175 -2.00 -8.02 -6.62
CA ILE A 175 -1.01 -8.67 -5.74
C ILE A 175 0.41 -8.19 -6.05
N CYS A 176 0.79 -8.14 -7.31
CA CYS A 176 2.10 -7.68 -7.75
C CYS A 176 2.34 -6.20 -7.40
N GLU A 177 1.34 -5.34 -7.58
CA GLU A 177 1.39 -3.95 -7.11
C GLU A 177 1.61 -3.89 -5.59
N SER A 178 0.88 -4.71 -4.83
CA SER A 178 1.04 -4.78 -3.36
C SER A 178 2.43 -5.22 -2.93
N VAL A 179 3.01 -6.23 -3.57
CA VAL A 179 4.37 -6.74 -3.27
C VAL A 179 5.43 -5.68 -3.58
N LYS A 180 5.32 -5.02 -4.73
CA LYS A 180 6.24 -3.94 -5.11
C LYS A 180 6.18 -2.78 -4.12
N THR A 181 4.98 -2.43 -3.68
CA THR A 181 4.78 -1.39 -2.66
C THR A 181 5.36 -1.79 -1.31
N TYR A 182 5.17 -3.04 -0.89
CA TYR A 182 5.77 -3.56 0.34
C TYR A 182 7.30 -3.42 0.32
N GLU A 183 7.95 -3.86 -0.76
CA GLU A 183 9.40 -3.80 -0.91
C GLU A 183 9.91 -2.35 -0.82
N HIS A 184 9.26 -1.43 -1.54
CA HIS A 184 9.59 -0.01 -1.50
C HIS A 184 9.52 0.59 -0.09
N ILE A 185 8.42 0.35 0.66
CA ILE A 185 8.30 0.87 2.03
C ILE A 185 9.32 0.21 2.96
N LYS A 186 9.54 -1.11 2.83
CA LYS A 186 10.48 -1.86 3.68
C LYS A 186 11.88 -1.27 3.59
N ASP A 187 12.36 -1.03 2.37
CA ASP A 187 13.71 -0.55 2.13
C ASP A 187 13.90 0.90 2.59
N GLN A 188 12.87 1.73 2.44
CA GLN A 188 12.91 3.15 2.80
C GLN A 188 12.78 3.39 4.31
N TYR A 189 11.92 2.63 5.01
CA TYR A 189 11.50 2.95 6.38
C TYR A 189 11.91 1.94 7.45
N CYS A 190 12.29 0.73 7.06
CA CYS A 190 12.64 -0.34 7.98
C CYS A 190 14.08 -0.87 7.85
N PRO A 191 15.12 -0.04 7.60
CA PRO A 191 16.50 -0.53 7.55
C PRO A 191 17.09 -0.74 8.97
N LYS A 192 17.02 -1.97 9.49
CA LYS A 192 17.81 -2.49 10.64
C LYS A 192 17.59 -1.82 12.03
N PRO A 193 18.01 -2.45 13.15
CA PRO A 193 17.37 -2.28 14.47
C PRO A 193 17.80 -1.05 15.29
N GLU A 194 18.52 -0.09 14.72
CA GLU A 194 18.94 1.10 15.46
C GLU A 194 17.79 2.11 15.56
N ILE A 195 17.05 1.99 16.67
CA ILE A 195 16.02 2.91 17.15
C ILE A 195 15.01 3.22 16.04
N ASN A 196 14.08 2.28 15.81
CA ASN A 196 12.98 2.39 14.85
C ASN A 196 12.15 3.68 15.06
N LYS A 197 12.60 4.80 14.48
CA LYS A 197 11.82 6.05 14.37
C LYS A 197 10.49 5.80 13.62
N HIS A 198 10.43 4.73 12.84
CA HIS A 198 9.28 4.28 12.07
C HIS A 198 8.66 2.98 12.61
N GLY A 199 8.77 2.71 13.93
CA GLY A 199 8.28 1.47 14.53
C GLY A 199 6.82 1.14 14.19
N SER A 200 5.98 2.16 14.03
CA SER A 200 4.58 2.01 13.62
C SER A 200 4.40 1.64 12.13
N THR A 201 5.22 2.19 11.23
CA THR A 201 5.24 1.81 9.81
C THR A 201 5.71 0.38 9.64
N CYS A 202 6.81 0.00 10.30
CA CYS A 202 7.32 -1.37 10.24
C CYS A 202 6.36 -2.38 10.86
N PHE A 203 5.62 -1.98 11.90
CA PHE A 203 4.54 -2.81 12.46
C PHE A 203 3.43 -3.07 11.43
N LYS A 204 3.01 -2.06 10.65
CA LYS A 204 2.05 -2.28 9.56
C LYS A 204 2.59 -3.23 8.49
N LEU A 205 3.88 -3.11 8.14
CA LEU A 205 4.50 -4.05 7.20
C LEU A 205 4.51 -5.48 7.74
N SER A 206 4.71 -5.69 9.05
CA SER A 206 4.58 -7.02 9.66
C SER A 206 3.20 -7.62 9.43
N ASN A 207 2.13 -6.84 9.64
CA ASN A 207 0.77 -7.31 9.39
C ASN A 207 0.53 -7.67 7.91
N PHE A 208 1.13 -6.91 6.99
CA PHE A 208 1.09 -7.24 5.57
C PHE A 208 1.81 -8.56 5.28
N ILE A 209 3.02 -8.77 5.80
CA ILE A 209 3.80 -10.01 5.63
C ILE A 209 2.98 -11.22 6.11
N ASP A 210 2.42 -11.14 7.31
CA ASP A 210 1.63 -12.23 7.90
C ASP A 210 0.41 -12.54 7.02
N SER A 211 -0.34 -11.50 6.63
CA SER A 211 -1.53 -11.65 5.79
C SER A 211 -1.19 -12.21 4.41
N TYR A 212 -0.09 -11.76 3.80
CA TYR A 212 0.38 -12.23 2.50
C TYR A 212 0.79 -13.69 2.53
N ASN A 213 1.53 -14.11 3.57
CA ASN A 213 1.96 -15.49 3.73
C ASN A 213 0.76 -16.42 3.93
N ILE A 214 -0.21 -16.01 4.76
CA ILE A 214 -1.48 -16.73 4.93
C ILE A 214 -2.22 -16.82 3.59
N PHE A 215 -2.39 -15.69 2.90
CA PHE A 215 -3.03 -15.62 1.59
C PHE A 215 -2.40 -16.61 0.60
N ARG A 216 -1.08 -16.50 0.40
CA ARG A 216 -0.32 -17.30 -0.54
C ARG A 216 -0.37 -18.79 -0.23
N ASN A 217 -0.36 -19.17 1.05
CA ASN A 217 -0.48 -20.58 1.45
C ASN A 217 -1.87 -21.17 1.17
N ASN A 218 -2.90 -20.34 1.11
CA ASN A 218 -4.28 -20.74 0.83
C ASN A 218 -4.67 -20.70 -0.66
N LEU A 219 -3.72 -20.36 -1.56
CA LEU A 219 -3.96 -20.24 -3.00
C LEU A 219 -3.81 -21.55 -3.80
N ASN A 220 -3.51 -22.69 -3.17
CA ASN A 220 -3.21 -23.95 -3.85
C ASN A 220 -2.16 -23.75 -4.96
N ASP A 221 -2.45 -24.09 -6.21
CA ASP A 221 -1.52 -23.95 -7.34
C ASP A 221 -1.36 -22.49 -7.81
N LEU A 222 -2.34 -21.62 -7.52
CA LEU A 222 -2.25 -20.19 -7.89
C LEU A 222 -1.08 -19.47 -7.20
N LYS A 223 -0.56 -20.02 -6.10
CA LYS A 223 0.62 -19.48 -5.40
C LYS A 223 1.87 -19.41 -6.28
N PHE A 224 1.95 -20.23 -7.33
CA PHE A 224 3.07 -20.23 -8.27
C PHE A 224 3.05 -19.04 -9.24
N HIS A 225 1.91 -18.36 -9.36
CA HIS A 225 1.72 -17.18 -10.22
C HIS A 225 2.08 -15.86 -9.52
N ILE A 226 2.41 -15.89 -8.22
CA ILE A 226 2.80 -14.72 -7.44
C ILE A 226 4.14 -14.94 -6.71
N PRO A 227 4.93 -13.88 -6.50
CA PRO A 227 6.23 -13.99 -5.83
C PRO A 227 6.11 -14.40 -4.36
N SER A 228 7.15 -14.99 -3.81
CA SER A 228 7.37 -15.11 -2.36
C SER A 228 7.98 -13.82 -1.83
N LEU A 229 7.64 -13.43 -0.58
CA LEU A 229 8.29 -12.28 0.06
C LEU A 229 9.75 -12.56 0.46
N ASP A 230 10.15 -13.84 0.55
CA ASP A 230 11.53 -14.25 0.86
C ASP A 230 12.46 -14.20 -0.36
N ASN A 231 11.90 -14.20 -1.57
CA ASN A 231 12.66 -14.20 -2.81
C ASN A 231 12.04 -13.26 -3.86
N ILE A 232 11.80 -12.00 -3.47
CA ILE A 232 11.13 -11.01 -4.32
C ILE A 232 11.97 -10.73 -5.57
N ASP A 233 13.27 -10.44 -5.43
CA ASP A 233 14.17 -10.07 -6.52
C ASP A 233 14.11 -11.06 -7.71
N ASP A 234 14.20 -12.36 -7.44
CA ASP A 234 14.20 -13.39 -8.48
C ASP A 234 12.80 -13.69 -9.01
N GLU A 235 11.80 -13.76 -8.13
CA GLU A 235 10.47 -14.23 -8.52
C GLU A 235 9.58 -13.14 -9.12
N PHE A 236 9.77 -11.88 -8.72
CA PHE A 236 8.90 -10.78 -9.15
C PHE A 236 8.94 -10.59 -10.66
N SER A 237 10.14 -10.55 -11.26
CA SER A 237 10.29 -10.36 -12.71
C SER A 237 9.67 -11.49 -13.53
N VAL A 238 9.62 -12.72 -13.01
CA VAL A 238 9.00 -13.85 -13.71
C VAL A 238 7.48 -13.85 -13.51
N LYS A 239 7.05 -13.61 -12.27
CA LYS A 239 5.67 -13.81 -11.85
C LYS A 239 4.81 -12.55 -11.92
N CYS A 240 5.37 -11.36 -12.09
CA CYS A 240 4.63 -10.11 -12.19
C CYS A 240 4.78 -9.39 -13.53
N SER A 241 5.60 -9.91 -14.46
CA SER A 241 5.81 -9.31 -15.80
C SER A 241 4.84 -9.80 -16.89
N GLN A 242 3.87 -10.67 -16.58
CA GLN A 242 2.98 -11.26 -17.60
C GLN A 242 1.86 -10.32 -18.09
N GLU A 243 2.03 -9.00 -18.03
CA GLU A 243 1.01 -8.05 -18.46
C GLU A 243 0.89 -7.87 -19.99
N THR A 244 1.75 -8.47 -20.83
CA THR A 244 1.83 -8.05 -22.25
C THR A 244 1.41 -9.05 -23.34
N ASN A 245 0.90 -10.26 -23.02
CA ASN A 245 0.70 -11.28 -24.08
C ASN A 245 -0.74 -11.77 -24.32
N GLN A 246 -1.79 -11.22 -23.71
CA GLN A 246 -3.15 -11.71 -23.97
C GLN A 246 -4.00 -10.82 -24.90
N LEU A 247 -3.64 -9.56 -25.12
CA LEU A 247 -4.31 -8.72 -26.13
C LEU A 247 -3.79 -8.93 -27.57
N LEU A 248 -2.55 -9.42 -27.75
CA LEU A 248 -1.95 -9.63 -29.08
C LEU A 248 -2.16 -11.04 -29.67
N ASN A 249 -2.58 -12.01 -28.84
CA ASN A 249 -2.73 -13.40 -29.28
C ASN A 249 -4.14 -13.74 -29.80
N SER A 250 -5.13 -12.85 -29.63
CA SER A 250 -6.47 -13.02 -30.23
C SER A 250 -6.45 -12.74 -31.74
N ASP A 251 -5.65 -11.78 -32.20
CA ASP A 251 -5.57 -11.41 -33.62
C ASP A 251 -4.72 -12.37 -34.45
N ARG A 252 -3.80 -13.11 -33.83
CA ARG A 252 -2.99 -14.13 -34.52
C ARG A 252 -3.69 -15.48 -34.72
N ALA A 253 -4.77 -15.75 -33.96
CA ALA A 253 -5.51 -17.00 -34.07
C ALA A 253 -6.57 -17.01 -35.19
N ARG A 254 -6.77 -15.89 -35.91
CA ARG A 254 -7.81 -15.78 -36.95
C ARG A 254 -7.36 -15.99 -38.40
N ASN A 255 -6.07 -16.18 -38.69
CA ASN A 255 -5.63 -16.45 -40.07
C ASN A 255 -4.49 -17.48 -40.14
N PRO A 256 -4.80 -18.78 -40.26
CA PRO A 256 -3.88 -19.76 -40.77
C PRO A 256 -4.11 -19.92 -42.28
N ASP A 257 -3.39 -19.14 -43.10
CA ASP A 257 -2.83 -19.58 -44.40
C ASP A 257 -2.42 -18.39 -45.28
N ALA A 258 -1.15 -18.37 -45.68
CA ALA A 258 -0.73 -18.20 -47.08
C ALA A 258 0.80 -18.32 -47.22
N THR A 259 1.21 -19.47 -47.74
CA THR A 259 2.36 -19.69 -48.66
C THR A 259 3.81 -19.55 -48.15
N SER A 260 4.35 -20.74 -47.87
CA SER A 260 5.70 -21.23 -48.14
C SER A 260 6.38 -20.68 -49.41
N ARG A 261 7.68 -20.36 -49.33
CA ARG A 261 8.71 -20.89 -50.25
C ARG A 261 10.15 -20.69 -49.76
N MET A 262 10.87 -21.82 -49.81
CA MET A 262 12.27 -22.11 -49.53
C MET A 262 13.25 -21.35 -50.45
N GLY A 263 14.47 -21.06 -49.99
CA GLY A 263 15.58 -20.72 -50.89
C GLY A 263 16.87 -20.27 -50.21
N LYS A 264 17.80 -21.21 -49.99
CA LYS A 264 19.17 -21.05 -49.50
C LYS A 264 20.10 -20.63 -50.66
N GLY A 265 21.06 -19.74 -50.44
CA GLY A 265 22.08 -19.39 -51.43
C GLY A 265 23.20 -18.50 -50.88
N THR A 266 24.43 -18.89 -51.15
CA THR A 266 25.72 -18.42 -50.62
C THR A 266 26.43 -17.35 -51.47
N ALA A 267 27.42 -16.69 -50.84
CA ALA A 267 28.70 -16.23 -51.37
C ALA A 267 28.84 -14.85 -52.06
N ASP A 268 29.85 -14.13 -51.54
CA ASP A 268 30.85 -13.22 -52.15
C ASP A 268 30.47 -12.12 -53.14
N GLY A 269 31.06 -10.95 -52.88
CA GLY A 269 31.08 -9.81 -53.78
C GLY A 269 31.70 -8.56 -53.15
N ASP A 270 33.03 -8.56 -53.07
CA ASP A 270 33.94 -7.44 -52.83
C ASP A 270 33.64 -6.23 -53.75
N TYR A 271 33.67 -5.01 -53.20
CA TYR A 271 34.07 -3.80 -53.93
C TYR A 271 34.54 -2.70 -52.95
N ASP A 272 35.86 -2.49 -52.98
CA ASP A 272 36.66 -1.43 -52.39
C ASP A 272 36.26 -0.02 -52.85
N SER A 273 36.35 0.96 -51.93
CA SER A 273 36.90 2.29 -52.21
C SER A 273 37.23 3.06 -50.92
N ARG A 274 38.49 2.91 -50.48
CA ARG A 274 39.48 4.02 -50.36
C ARG A 274 39.06 5.35 -49.68
N LEU A 275 39.63 5.66 -48.49
CA LEU A 275 40.81 6.57 -48.31
C LEU A 275 41.00 7.06 -46.85
N ALA A 276 42.28 7.30 -46.54
CA ALA A 276 42.87 8.05 -45.41
C ALA A 276 43.10 7.33 -44.06
N GLU A 277 44.15 6.49 -44.03
CA GLU A 277 45.46 6.76 -43.37
C GLU A 277 45.49 8.02 -42.44
N VAL A 278 46.01 8.04 -41.20
CA VAL A 278 47.42 7.82 -40.80
C VAL A 278 47.57 7.77 -39.25
N SER A 279 48.41 6.83 -38.77
CA SER A 279 49.24 6.75 -37.54
C SER A 279 48.59 6.66 -36.15
N ARG A 280 48.72 5.54 -35.40
CA ARG A 280 49.91 4.95 -34.71
C ARG A 280 50.54 5.86 -33.64
N SER A 281 50.36 5.48 -32.36
CA SER A 281 51.42 4.90 -31.50
C SER A 281 50.94 4.70 -30.05
N SER A 282 51.03 3.45 -29.55
CA SER A 282 51.29 3.13 -28.13
C SER A 282 52.79 3.41 -27.83
N PRO A 283 53.31 3.53 -26.58
CA PRO A 283 53.14 2.50 -25.54
C PRO A 283 53.19 2.94 -24.03
N GLU A 284 52.60 2.08 -23.19
CA GLU A 284 53.14 1.49 -21.93
C GLU A 284 53.27 2.21 -20.55
N ILE A 285 52.63 1.54 -19.55
CA ILE A 285 53.04 1.11 -18.18
C ILE A 285 52.86 2.04 -16.94
N VAL A 286 52.50 1.36 -15.83
CA VAL A 286 52.63 1.62 -14.37
C VAL A 286 51.32 2.08 -13.68
N ASP A 287 50.86 1.62 -12.49
CA ASP A 287 50.97 0.43 -11.64
C ASP A 287 50.06 0.69 -10.41
N SER A 288 49.53 -0.38 -9.81
CA SER A 288 49.22 -0.59 -8.38
C SER A 288 47.95 -0.05 -7.68
N SER A 289 47.32 -1.01 -6.98
CA SER A 289 46.90 -0.99 -5.56
C SER A 289 45.61 -0.27 -5.13
N MET A 290 44.59 -1.00 -4.62
CA MET A 290 44.55 -1.49 -3.23
C MET A 290 43.15 -2.09 -2.90
N ARG A 291 43.06 -3.42 -2.71
CA ARG A 291 41.89 -4.10 -2.10
C ARG A 291 41.95 -3.96 -0.58
N LYS A 292 40.87 -3.52 0.07
CA LYS A 292 40.71 -3.61 1.54
C LYS A 292 39.57 -4.57 1.89
N ASN A 293 39.94 -5.69 2.51
CA ASN A 293 39.03 -6.57 3.24
C ASN A 293 38.95 -6.06 4.69
N ILE A 294 37.75 -6.00 5.28
CA ILE A 294 37.57 -5.79 6.72
C ILE A 294 36.81 -6.98 7.28
N THR A 295 37.47 -7.68 8.21
CA THR A 295 36.93 -8.75 9.04
C THR A 295 36.31 -8.11 10.29
N THR A 296 35.07 -8.45 10.65
CA THR A 296 34.44 -7.96 11.90
C THR A 296 34.11 -9.14 12.81
N THR A 297 34.69 -9.08 14.00
CA THR A 297 34.55 -10.00 15.13
C THR A 297 33.16 -9.89 15.77
N VAL A 298 32.50 -11.03 16.00
CA VAL A 298 31.22 -11.13 16.73
C VAL A 298 31.50 -11.24 18.23
N GLY A 299 31.06 -10.26 19.00
CA GLY A 299 31.03 -10.32 20.47
C GLY A 299 29.62 -10.62 20.96
N THR A 300 29.44 -11.69 21.72
CA THR A 300 28.16 -12.09 22.32
C THR A 300 27.89 -11.23 23.56
N LEU A 301 26.81 -10.45 23.55
CA LEU A 301 26.29 -9.76 24.74
C LEU A 301 24.87 -10.25 25.00
N ALA A 302 24.74 -11.13 25.98
CA ALA A 302 23.47 -11.54 26.56
C ALA A 302 22.97 -10.44 27.50
N GLY A 303 21.97 -9.69 27.06
CA GLY A 303 21.20 -8.77 27.89
C GLY A 303 19.72 -9.08 27.70
N THR A 304 19.16 -9.88 28.61
CA THR A 304 17.73 -10.22 28.61
C THR A 304 16.91 -8.95 28.80
N SER A 305 16.35 -8.43 27.71
CA SER A 305 15.39 -7.32 27.74
C SER A 305 14.15 -7.73 28.53
N SER A 306 13.80 -6.93 29.52
CA SER A 306 12.69 -7.09 30.47
C SER A 306 11.32 -7.32 29.80
N ILE A 307 11.21 -7.10 28.48
CA ILE A 307 10.01 -7.29 27.67
C ILE A 307 9.75 -8.79 27.39
N LEU A 308 10.79 -9.60 27.18
CA LEU A 308 10.64 -11.07 26.98
C LEU A 308 10.14 -11.77 28.25
N ALA A 309 10.54 -11.28 29.43
CA ALA A 309 10.06 -11.82 30.71
C ALA A 309 8.56 -11.55 30.95
N LEU A 310 8.05 -10.39 30.49
CA LEU A 310 6.62 -10.08 30.56
C LEU A 310 5.80 -10.94 29.59
N LEU A 311 6.29 -11.18 28.37
CA LEU A 311 5.62 -12.02 27.39
C LEU A 311 5.61 -13.50 27.79
N TYR A 312 6.71 -14.02 28.36
CA TYR A 312 6.75 -15.39 28.88
C TYR A 312 5.76 -15.60 30.04
N LYS A 313 5.59 -14.60 30.91
CA LYS A 313 4.61 -14.65 32.02
C LYS A 313 3.16 -14.66 31.53
N VAL A 314 2.84 -13.92 30.48
CA VAL A 314 1.51 -13.93 29.84
C VAL A 314 1.25 -15.27 29.15
N TYR A 315 2.23 -15.80 28.43
CA TYR A 315 2.13 -17.08 27.73
C TYR A 315 1.96 -18.27 28.70
N LYS A 316 2.68 -18.27 29.83
CA LYS A 316 2.54 -19.32 30.86
C LYS A 316 1.17 -19.31 31.54
N ASN A 317 0.59 -18.12 31.78
CA ASN A 317 -0.75 -18.00 32.35
C ASN A 317 -1.87 -18.43 31.39
N PHE A 318 -1.67 -18.27 30.08
CA PHE A 318 -2.63 -18.74 29.07
C PHE A 318 -2.68 -20.27 28.95
N ASN A 319 -1.54 -20.96 29.10
CA ASN A 319 -1.46 -22.41 28.97
C ASN A 319 -1.81 -23.19 30.24
N LEU A 320 -2.02 -22.52 31.38
CA LEU A 320 -2.49 -23.15 32.63
C LEU A 320 -4.02 -23.08 32.81
N ASN A 321 -4.72 -22.41 31.89
CA ASN A 321 -6.18 -22.22 31.91
C ASN A 321 -6.87 -22.90 30.70
N ILE A 322 -6.25 -23.93 30.12
CA ILE A 322 -6.88 -24.85 29.16
C ILE A 322 -6.95 -26.24 29.78
#